data_AF-A0A8H4AR15-F1
#
_entry.id   AF-A0A8H4AR15-F1
#
_cell.length_a   1.000
_cell.length_b   1.000
_cell.length_c   1.000
_cell.angle_alpha   90.00
_cell.angle_beta   90.00
_cell.angle_gamma   90.00
#
_symmetry.space_group_name_H-M   'P 1'
#
loop_
_entity.id
_entity.type
_entity.pdbx_description
1 polymer ?
#
loop_
_entity_poly.entity_id
_entity_poly.type
_entity_poly.pdbx_seq_one_letter_code
_entity_poly.pdbx_strand_id
1 'polypeptide(L)'
;MARLINNSQLLDGSDTRPITPEEPQVIFRYDSNKTFNEHMRYGRRSKLDLLWRLGVPSTSKISDKLFFPWEFHDSYQVITKVQYKKIGWVFRLFSGQASQELSKKEARPLRAFNRLLAIQELIDNLDERLARKHQGFDPLRLFLYDEKLLSQARFNFWLEVPDVVEIVQVLINRADEMLSTVINLFESVHDVQDDENISMNFLRIKGSDENSLNQPVELITPDSFFENVTTLTLAHYFSNNEKYARWAANLVRTFILSSYAIENQEDSINVTSLDSDSDFDSVDVEGYDFPNLNKIPRIIPKIFNDNSLFSINITDSDPSFFLDACRLLYRTNIFTHKEYMNLRMFASDWLEILINSKKNMRNPDHRSVMFDLRILSLAGFVDDLRLYLRITNRVRMRIGKQFYISNNLSTHEIKQNYEIMYVQNLLNTNQINPSNYDESIFQYTTLNLQYWLLLIRGVQNGHCGPDIWQYTARDGQRISSATMDHLKLYANKMHDISLIHLARTAYTINKSKRCSWKDPKDELEFFQNLANISDTNIILGNRTELDTKIGIGNEARRRGLPPFWMLGVA
;
A
#
# COMPACT_ATOMS: atom_id res chain seq x y z
N MET A 1 -3.24 -46.90 -1.09
CA MET A 1 -3.96 -46.19 -2.18
C MET A 1 -3.04 -46.12 -3.39
N ALA A 2 -3.59 -46.28 -4.60
CA ALA A 2 -2.90 -45.99 -5.85
C ALA A 2 -3.46 -44.69 -6.43
N ARG A 3 -2.59 -43.81 -6.95
CA ARG A 3 -2.98 -42.55 -7.57
C ARG A 3 -2.92 -42.67 -9.07
N LEU A 4 -3.93 -42.12 -9.73
CA LEU A 4 -4.02 -42.10 -11.17
C LEU A 4 -3.62 -40.73 -11.71
N ILE A 5 -3.01 -40.73 -12.89
CA ILE A 5 -2.69 -39.51 -13.65
C ILE A 5 -3.78 -39.27 -14.71
N ASN A 6 -4.48 -40.32 -15.12
CA ASN A 6 -5.62 -40.26 -16.02
C ASN A 6 -6.70 -41.25 -15.53
N ASN A 7 -7.93 -40.79 -15.41
CA ASN A 7 -9.04 -41.63 -14.94
C ASN A 7 -9.40 -42.76 -15.91
N SER A 8 -9.06 -42.61 -17.20
CA SER A 8 -9.29 -43.63 -18.24
C SER A 8 -8.51 -44.93 -17.97
N GLN A 9 -7.42 -44.86 -17.19
CA GLN A 9 -6.63 -46.02 -16.77
C GLN A 9 -7.42 -47.02 -15.91
N LEU A 10 -8.59 -46.64 -15.37
CA LEU A 10 -9.46 -47.58 -14.66
C LEU A 10 -10.20 -48.54 -15.59
N LEU A 11 -10.38 -48.14 -16.86
CA LEU A 11 -11.06 -48.95 -17.85
C LEU A 11 -10.10 -49.98 -18.48
N ASP A 12 -8.80 -49.69 -18.47
CA ASP A 12 -7.76 -50.54 -19.02
C ASP A 12 -7.14 -51.44 -17.91
N GLY A 13 -7.52 -52.72 -17.86
CA GLY A 13 -6.85 -53.71 -17.00
C GLY A 13 -7.27 -53.68 -15.52
N SER A 14 -8.59 -53.70 -15.26
CA SER A 14 -9.23 -53.63 -13.93
C SER A 14 -8.73 -54.63 -12.88
N ASP A 15 -8.18 -55.76 -13.31
CA ASP A 15 -7.86 -56.89 -12.42
C ASP A 15 -6.41 -56.90 -11.94
N THR A 16 -5.59 -55.96 -12.40
CA THR A 16 -4.19 -55.86 -11.98
C THR A 16 -4.05 -55.13 -10.64
N ARG A 17 -3.32 -55.73 -9.71
CA ARG A 17 -3.06 -55.10 -8.40
C ARG A 17 -2.09 -53.93 -8.59
N PRO A 18 -2.48 -52.69 -8.26
CA PRO A 18 -1.63 -51.53 -8.43
C PRO A 18 -0.60 -51.41 -7.31
N ILE A 19 0.50 -50.70 -7.59
CA ILE A 19 1.48 -50.33 -6.56
C ILE A 19 0.85 -49.26 -5.66
N THR A 20 0.78 -49.52 -4.36
CA THR A 20 0.15 -48.64 -3.38
C THR A 20 1.16 -48.10 -2.35
N PRO A 21 2.05 -47.16 -2.72
CA PRO A 21 3.07 -46.63 -1.82
C PRO A 21 2.50 -45.64 -0.78
N GLU A 22 1.24 -45.23 -0.95
CA GLU A 22 0.62 -44.19 -0.14
C GLU A 22 -0.09 -44.71 1.12
N GLU A 23 -0.41 -43.76 2.00
CA GLU A 23 -1.14 -43.99 3.25
C GLU A 23 -2.42 -44.81 3.02
N PRO A 24 -2.71 -45.79 3.90
CA PRO A 24 -3.95 -46.57 3.83
C PRO A 24 -5.18 -45.65 3.95
N GLN A 25 -6.23 -45.99 3.22
CA GLN A 25 -7.55 -45.41 3.44
C GLN A 25 -8.30 -46.27 4.46
N VAL A 26 -9.10 -45.61 5.29
CA VAL A 26 -9.90 -46.27 6.33
C VAL A 26 -11.34 -46.24 5.86
N ILE A 27 -11.97 -47.41 5.87
CA ILE A 27 -13.41 -47.55 5.68
C ILE A 27 -13.96 -48.19 6.96
N PHE A 28 -15.09 -47.65 7.43
CA PHE A 28 -15.77 -48.21 8.59
C PHE A 28 -16.83 -49.20 8.12
N ARG A 29 -16.97 -50.29 8.86
CA ARG A 29 -18.18 -51.10 8.77
C ARG A 29 -19.34 -50.29 9.35
N TYR A 30 -20.56 -50.56 8.87
CA TYR A 30 -21.76 -49.85 9.30
C TYR A 30 -22.02 -49.94 10.82
N ASP A 31 -21.50 -51.00 11.47
CA ASP A 31 -21.63 -51.28 12.91
C ASP A 31 -20.44 -50.76 13.75
N SER A 32 -19.54 -49.96 13.16
CA SER A 32 -18.39 -49.42 13.87
C SER A 32 -18.76 -48.21 14.72
N ASN A 33 -18.56 -48.32 16.03
CA ASN A 33 -18.73 -47.20 16.97
C ASN A 33 -17.46 -46.34 17.13
N LYS A 34 -16.46 -46.49 16.24
CA LYS A 34 -15.17 -45.82 16.35
C LYS A 34 -15.18 -44.50 15.60
N THR A 35 -14.82 -43.43 16.28
CA THR A 35 -14.78 -42.07 15.72
C THR A 35 -13.40 -41.44 15.86
N PHE A 36 -13.12 -40.44 15.03
CA PHE A 36 -11.95 -39.59 15.19
C PHE A 36 -12.06 -38.79 16.49
N ASN A 37 -10.92 -38.52 17.14
CA ASN A 37 -10.89 -37.62 18.27
C ASN A 37 -11.08 -36.17 17.76
N GLU A 38 -12.22 -35.56 18.08
CA GLU A 38 -12.58 -34.20 17.65
C GLU A 38 -11.73 -33.12 18.33
N HIS A 39 -11.09 -33.43 19.46
CA HIS A 39 -10.20 -32.52 20.17
C HIS A 39 -8.80 -32.43 19.50
N MET A 40 -8.50 -33.32 18.55
CA MET A 40 -7.27 -33.26 17.76
C MET A 40 -7.45 -32.45 16.48
N ARG A 41 -6.43 -31.67 16.13
CA ARG A 41 -6.40 -30.93 14.86
C ARG A 41 -6.53 -31.88 13.66
N TYR A 42 -7.54 -31.63 12.82
CA TYR A 42 -7.74 -32.35 11.56
C TYR A 42 -6.49 -32.31 10.66
N GLY A 43 -6.16 -33.44 10.04
CA GLY A 43 -5.07 -33.57 9.07
C GLY A 43 -3.66 -33.69 9.64
N ARG A 44 -3.47 -33.60 10.96
CA ARG A 44 -2.15 -33.79 11.59
C ARG A 44 -1.93 -35.21 12.11
N ARG A 45 -2.77 -35.65 13.07
CA ARG A 45 -2.60 -36.94 13.78
C ARG A 45 -3.89 -37.70 14.04
N SER A 46 -5.07 -37.09 13.85
CA SER A 46 -6.36 -37.74 14.13
C SER A 46 -6.50 -39.12 13.47
N LYS A 47 -5.96 -39.28 12.26
CA LYS A 47 -5.92 -40.56 11.54
C LYS A 47 -4.93 -41.57 12.11
N LEU A 48 -3.73 -41.13 12.50
CA LEU A 48 -2.73 -42.00 13.14
C LEU A 48 -3.19 -42.46 14.53
N ASP A 49 -3.75 -41.53 15.31
CA ASP A 49 -4.40 -41.79 16.59
C ASP A 49 -5.49 -42.88 16.45
N LEU A 50 -6.42 -42.71 15.51
CA LEU A 50 -7.43 -43.72 15.24
C LEU A 50 -6.80 -45.08 14.89
N LEU A 51 -5.77 -45.10 14.05
CA LEU A 51 -5.07 -46.35 13.69
C LEU A 51 -4.44 -47.02 14.92
N TRP A 52 -3.82 -46.24 15.82
CA TRP A 52 -3.29 -46.76 17.08
C TRP A 52 -4.38 -47.29 18.01
N ARG A 53 -5.50 -46.56 18.15
CA ARG A 53 -6.69 -47.03 18.91
C ARG A 53 -7.31 -48.30 18.32
N LEU A 54 -7.12 -48.57 17.03
CA LEU A 54 -7.56 -49.81 16.38
C LEU A 54 -6.55 -50.96 16.49
N GLY A 55 -5.39 -50.73 17.12
CA GLY A 55 -4.34 -51.74 17.31
C GLY A 55 -3.41 -51.90 16.10
N VAL A 56 -3.34 -50.91 15.20
CA VAL A 56 -2.34 -50.88 14.12
C VAL A 56 -0.98 -50.57 14.75
N PRO A 57 0.04 -51.45 14.60
CA PRO A 57 1.33 -51.24 15.23
C PRO A 57 1.95 -49.93 14.74
N SER A 58 2.37 -49.09 15.69
CA SER A 58 3.11 -47.88 15.40
C SER A 58 4.50 -48.25 14.88
N THR A 59 4.91 -47.70 13.73
CA THR A 59 6.33 -47.71 13.37
C THR A 59 7.06 -46.81 14.36
N SER A 60 7.98 -47.38 15.13
CA SER A 60 8.64 -46.79 16.32
C SER A 60 9.31 -45.42 16.12
N LYS A 61 9.45 -44.94 14.88
CA LYS A 61 10.00 -43.60 14.55
C LYS A 61 8.97 -42.46 14.57
N ILE A 62 7.66 -42.76 14.65
CA ILE A 62 6.57 -41.76 14.57
C ILE A 62 6.04 -41.37 15.96
N SER A 63 6.15 -42.28 16.94
CA SER A 63 5.73 -42.07 18.33
C SER A 63 6.52 -40.99 19.06
N ASP A 64 7.77 -40.76 18.66
CA ASP A 64 8.72 -39.91 19.42
C ASP A 64 8.66 -38.43 19.03
N LYS A 65 7.80 -38.05 18.07
CA LYS A 65 7.65 -36.63 17.72
C LYS A 65 6.79 -35.92 18.77
N LEU A 66 7.43 -35.03 19.53
CA LEU A 66 6.84 -34.16 20.56
C LEU A 66 5.41 -33.71 20.24
N PHE A 67 4.49 -34.03 21.15
CA PHE A 67 3.22 -33.32 21.26
C PHE A 67 3.51 -31.85 21.54
N PHE A 68 2.68 -30.94 21.01
CA PHE A 68 2.78 -29.56 21.46
C PHE A 68 2.09 -29.36 22.82
N PRO A 69 2.54 -28.40 23.64
CA PRO A 69 1.98 -28.17 24.98
C PRO A 69 0.47 -27.88 25.03
N TRP A 70 -0.12 -27.46 23.90
CA TRP A 70 -1.54 -27.15 23.77
C TRP A 70 -2.37 -28.27 23.12
N GLU A 71 -1.76 -29.40 22.76
CA GLU A 71 -2.48 -30.55 22.19
C GLU A 71 -2.99 -31.46 23.32
N PHE A 72 -4.26 -31.85 23.26
CA PHE A 72 -4.84 -32.76 24.23
C PHE A 72 -4.13 -34.12 24.22
N HIS A 73 -3.75 -34.58 25.42
CA HIS A 73 -3.18 -35.90 25.63
C HIS A 73 -4.26 -36.83 26.18
N ASP A 74 -4.76 -37.75 25.35
CA ASP A 74 -5.42 -38.92 25.90
C ASP A 74 -4.35 -39.94 26.30
N SER A 75 -4.42 -40.44 27.54
CA SER A 75 -3.65 -41.60 27.97
C SER A 75 -4.18 -42.82 27.24
N TYR A 76 -3.52 -43.19 26.14
CA TYR A 76 -3.94 -44.33 25.34
C TYR A 76 -3.88 -45.61 26.18
N GLN A 77 -5.04 -46.20 26.49
CA GLN A 77 -5.09 -47.61 26.85
C GLN A 77 -4.73 -48.40 25.58
N VAL A 78 -3.56 -49.02 25.58
CA VAL A 78 -3.12 -49.89 24.48
C VAL A 78 -4.08 -51.07 24.44
N ILE A 79 -5.05 -51.02 23.53
CA ILE A 79 -5.97 -52.13 23.28
C ILE A 79 -5.13 -53.27 22.70
N THR A 80 -5.00 -54.36 23.44
CA THR A 80 -4.28 -55.58 23.02
C THR A 80 -5.01 -56.33 21.89
N LYS A 81 -6.27 -55.99 21.61
CA LYS A 81 -7.09 -56.61 20.57
C LYS A 81 -7.10 -55.79 19.28
N VAL A 82 -6.58 -56.38 18.20
CA VAL A 82 -6.61 -55.83 16.84
C VAL A 82 -8.08 -55.67 16.38
N GLN A 83 -8.50 -54.45 16.05
CA GLN A 83 -9.87 -54.13 15.60
C GLN A 83 -9.91 -53.62 14.15
N TYR A 84 -8.98 -54.06 13.30
CA TYR A 84 -8.94 -53.70 11.88
C TYR A 84 -8.73 -54.92 10.97
N LYS A 85 -9.15 -54.81 9.71
CA LYS A 85 -8.85 -55.76 8.63
C LYS A 85 -8.31 -55.00 7.42
N LYS A 86 -7.24 -55.50 6.81
CA LYS A 86 -6.72 -54.94 5.54
C LYS A 86 -7.56 -55.48 4.39
N ILE A 87 -8.14 -54.59 3.59
CA ILE A 87 -9.03 -54.95 2.49
C ILE A 87 -8.59 -54.21 1.23
N GLY A 88 -8.19 -54.99 0.21
CA GLY A 88 -7.98 -54.52 -1.17
C GLY A 88 -7.04 -53.33 -1.34
N TRP A 89 -7.29 -52.60 -2.43
CA TRP A 89 -6.70 -51.31 -2.75
C TRP A 89 -7.80 -50.35 -3.19
N VAL A 90 -7.47 -49.07 -3.20
CA VAL A 90 -8.37 -48.01 -3.64
C VAL A 90 -7.61 -47.13 -4.61
N PHE A 91 -8.25 -46.82 -5.73
CA PHE A 91 -7.77 -45.81 -6.66
C PHE A 91 -8.26 -44.45 -6.22
N ARG A 92 -7.34 -43.48 -6.18
CA ARG A 92 -7.69 -42.08 -6.09
C ARG A 92 -7.73 -41.51 -7.51
N LEU A 93 -8.90 -40.99 -7.87
CA LEU A 93 -9.11 -40.33 -9.15
C LEU A 93 -8.19 -39.11 -9.28
N PHE A 94 -7.80 -38.88 -10.53
CA PHE A 94 -6.98 -37.75 -10.94
C PHE A 94 -7.71 -36.44 -10.64
N SER A 95 -7.12 -35.59 -9.80
CA SER A 95 -7.70 -34.32 -9.38
C SER A 95 -7.49 -33.15 -10.37
N GLY A 96 -6.84 -33.40 -11.51
CA GLY A 96 -6.62 -32.40 -12.55
C GLY A 96 -5.19 -31.85 -12.63
N GLN A 97 -4.32 -32.10 -11.65
CA GLN A 97 -2.93 -31.62 -11.68
C GLN A 97 -1.89 -32.72 -11.46
N ALA A 98 -1.23 -33.13 -12.55
CA ALA A 98 -0.30 -34.27 -12.57
C ALA A 98 0.90 -34.12 -11.63
N SER A 99 1.44 -32.90 -11.49
CA SER A 99 2.59 -32.61 -10.61
C SER A 99 2.29 -32.89 -9.12
N GLN A 100 1.02 -32.84 -8.71
CA GLN A 100 0.59 -33.12 -7.34
C GLN A 100 0.29 -34.60 -7.07
N GLU A 101 0.07 -35.38 -8.13
CA GLU A 101 -0.35 -36.79 -8.07
C GLU A 101 0.82 -37.77 -8.13
N LEU A 102 1.90 -37.37 -8.80
CA LEU A 102 3.15 -38.13 -8.79
C LEU A 102 3.68 -38.24 -7.35
N SER A 103 4.10 -39.44 -6.94
CA SER A 103 4.69 -39.69 -5.62
C SER A 103 6.15 -39.17 -5.52
N LYS A 104 6.44 -38.02 -6.12
CA LYS A 104 7.71 -37.30 -6.00
C LYS A 104 7.79 -36.61 -4.64
N LYS A 105 9.01 -36.38 -4.12
CA LYS A 105 9.22 -35.65 -2.87
C LYS A 105 8.62 -34.23 -2.91
N GLU A 106 8.68 -33.58 -4.09
CA GLU A 106 8.12 -32.24 -4.38
C GLU A 106 6.59 -32.17 -4.38
N ALA A 107 5.88 -33.28 -4.63
CA ALA A 107 4.42 -33.26 -4.70
C ALA A 107 3.74 -33.03 -3.33
N ARG A 108 4.45 -33.29 -2.23
CA ARG A 108 3.96 -32.98 -0.86
C ARG A 108 3.98 -31.48 -0.57
N PRO A 109 5.11 -30.75 -0.71
CA PRO A 109 5.14 -29.31 -0.51
C PRO A 109 4.24 -28.57 -1.51
N LEU A 110 4.18 -28.97 -2.78
CA LEU A 110 3.28 -28.35 -3.77
C LEU A 110 1.81 -28.40 -3.35
N ARG A 111 1.34 -29.55 -2.84
CA ARG A 111 -0.03 -29.68 -2.31
C ARG A 111 -0.27 -28.81 -1.08
N ALA A 112 0.71 -28.71 -0.19
CA ALA A 112 0.59 -27.85 0.99
C ALA A 112 0.54 -26.37 0.57
N PHE A 113 1.40 -25.96 -0.36
CA PHE A 113 1.45 -24.62 -0.91
C PHE A 113 0.15 -24.25 -1.63
N ASN A 114 -0.36 -25.09 -2.52
CA ASN A 114 -1.62 -24.81 -3.23
C ASN A 114 -2.83 -24.73 -2.29
N ARG A 115 -2.84 -25.51 -1.19
CA ARG A 115 -3.86 -25.36 -0.15
C ARG A 115 -3.74 -24.04 0.58
N LEU A 116 -2.53 -23.60 0.90
CA LEU A 116 -2.30 -22.30 1.53
C LEU A 116 -2.74 -21.15 0.59
N LEU A 117 -2.39 -21.24 -0.69
CA LEU A 117 -2.85 -20.29 -1.71
C LEU A 117 -4.37 -20.24 -1.80
N ALA A 118 -5.03 -21.40 -1.87
CA ALA A 118 -6.49 -21.45 -1.94
C ALA A 118 -7.17 -20.91 -0.67
N ILE A 119 -6.60 -21.16 0.52
CA ILE A 119 -7.10 -20.59 1.77
C ILE A 119 -6.92 -19.08 1.77
N GLN A 120 -5.75 -18.58 1.35
CA GLN A 120 -5.47 -17.16 1.26
C GLN A 120 -6.40 -16.48 0.26
N GLU A 121 -6.58 -17.05 -0.93
CA GLU A 121 -7.49 -16.54 -1.95
C GLU A 121 -8.95 -16.51 -1.45
N LEU A 122 -9.39 -17.54 -0.72
CA LEU A 122 -10.71 -17.54 -0.10
C LEU A 122 -10.88 -16.38 0.90
N ILE A 123 -9.89 -16.16 1.76
CA ILE A 123 -9.91 -15.08 2.74
C ILE A 123 -9.88 -13.72 2.03
N ASP A 124 -8.95 -13.51 1.10
CA ASP A 124 -8.80 -12.26 0.33
C ASP A 124 -10.11 -11.95 -0.44
N ASN A 125 -10.77 -12.96 -1.02
CA ASN A 125 -12.07 -12.82 -1.68
C ASN A 125 -13.21 -12.45 -0.71
N LEU A 126 -13.22 -13.01 0.50
CA LEU A 126 -14.21 -12.67 1.52
C LEU A 126 -14.01 -11.24 2.01
N ASP A 127 -12.76 -10.86 2.28
CA ASP A 127 -12.39 -9.51 2.70
C ASP A 127 -12.75 -8.47 1.63
N GLU A 128 -12.43 -8.75 0.36
CA GLU A 128 -12.79 -7.88 -0.76
C GLU A 128 -14.32 -7.70 -0.87
N ARG A 129 -15.09 -8.79 -0.76
CA ARG A 129 -16.55 -8.74 -0.79
C ARG A 129 -17.13 -7.95 0.38
N LEU A 130 -16.58 -8.10 1.58
CA LEU A 130 -17.01 -7.36 2.76
C LEU A 130 -16.70 -5.87 2.61
N ALA A 131 -15.49 -5.53 2.16
CA ALA A 131 -15.07 -4.15 1.97
C ALA A 131 -15.91 -3.43 0.89
N ARG A 132 -16.19 -4.06 -0.25
CA ARG A 132 -17.05 -3.44 -1.28
C ARG A 132 -18.52 -3.36 -0.88
N LYS A 133 -19.11 -4.42 -0.29
CA LYS A 133 -20.56 -4.47 -0.01
C LYS A 133 -20.97 -3.78 1.29
N HIS A 134 -20.19 -3.94 2.37
CA HIS A 134 -20.57 -3.46 3.69
C HIS A 134 -19.85 -2.19 4.10
N GLN A 135 -18.58 -2.05 3.71
CA GLN A 135 -17.77 -0.88 4.08
C GLN A 135 -17.82 0.26 3.05
N GLY A 136 -18.32 -0.02 1.85
CA GLY A 136 -18.54 0.99 0.81
C GLY A 136 -17.25 1.55 0.22
N PHE A 137 -16.23 0.70 0.04
CA PHE A 137 -15.01 1.09 -0.65
C PHE A 137 -15.32 1.53 -2.09
N ASP A 138 -14.87 2.74 -2.45
CA ASP A 138 -15.01 3.32 -3.78
C ASP A 138 -13.66 3.89 -4.24
N PRO A 139 -13.09 3.43 -5.37
CA PRO A 139 -11.82 3.93 -5.88
C PRO A 139 -11.86 5.40 -6.31
N LEU A 140 -13.04 5.97 -6.58
CA LEU A 140 -13.19 7.38 -6.93
C LEU A 140 -13.15 8.28 -5.71
N ARG A 141 -13.28 7.76 -4.48
CA ARG A 141 -13.20 8.55 -3.26
C ARG A 141 -11.81 9.14 -3.07
N LEU A 142 -11.75 10.37 -2.57
CA LEU A 142 -10.49 10.98 -2.18
C LEU A 142 -9.83 10.15 -1.08
N PHE A 143 -8.53 9.92 -1.23
CA PHE A 143 -7.73 9.11 -0.32
C PHE A 143 -7.23 9.95 0.85
N LEU A 144 -6.62 11.09 0.58
CA LEU A 144 -6.00 11.96 1.59
C LEU A 144 -6.94 13.06 2.07
N TYR A 145 -7.51 13.82 1.14
CA TYR A 145 -8.43 14.92 1.47
C TYR A 145 -9.82 14.36 1.83
N ASP A 146 -10.36 14.71 3.00
CA ASP A 146 -11.73 14.37 3.36
C ASP A 146 -12.71 15.27 2.60
N GLU A 147 -13.57 14.65 1.81
CA GLU A 147 -14.60 15.31 1.01
C GLU A 147 -15.53 16.18 1.86
N LYS A 148 -15.83 15.78 3.09
CA LYS A 148 -16.72 16.54 3.99
C LYS A 148 -16.06 17.82 4.44
N LEU A 149 -14.81 17.72 4.92
CA LEU A 149 -14.03 18.87 5.38
C LEU A 149 -13.73 19.81 4.21
N LEU A 150 -13.38 19.27 3.04
CA LEU A 150 -13.12 20.05 1.84
C LEU A 150 -14.38 20.81 1.35
N SER A 151 -15.56 20.17 1.42
CA SER A 151 -16.84 20.82 1.09
C SER A 151 -17.22 21.91 2.10
N GLN A 152 -16.96 21.67 3.40
CA GLN A 152 -17.17 22.67 4.44
C GLN A 152 -16.23 23.86 4.27
N ALA A 153 -14.95 23.63 3.99
CA ALA A 153 -13.99 24.69 3.69
C ALA A 153 -14.44 25.52 2.47
N ARG A 154 -14.93 24.86 1.42
CA ARG A 154 -15.48 25.55 0.25
C ARG A 154 -16.70 26.40 0.61
N PHE A 155 -17.61 25.89 1.42
CA PHE A 155 -18.76 26.66 1.89
C PHE A 155 -18.33 27.88 2.72
N ASN A 156 -17.37 27.71 3.63
CA ASN A 156 -16.82 28.80 4.46
C ASN A 156 -16.12 29.88 3.63
N PHE A 157 -15.44 29.49 2.55
CA PHE A 157 -14.86 30.44 1.59
C PHE A 157 -15.94 31.32 0.94
N TRP A 158 -17.06 30.72 0.54
CA TRP A 158 -18.17 31.43 -0.11
C TRP A 158 -19.00 32.27 0.88
N LEU A 159 -18.93 31.94 2.18
CA LEU A 159 -19.45 32.76 3.28
C LEU A 159 -18.49 33.87 3.75
N GLU A 160 -17.33 34.00 3.11
CA GLU A 160 -16.32 35.02 3.42
C GLU A 160 -15.75 34.94 4.84
N VAL A 161 -15.58 33.72 5.38
CA VAL A 161 -14.89 33.51 6.67
C VAL A 161 -13.41 33.93 6.53
N PRO A 162 -12.90 34.87 7.35
CA PRO A 162 -11.62 35.55 7.10
C PRO A 162 -10.43 34.59 6.97
N ASP A 163 -10.29 33.63 7.90
CA ASP A 163 -9.16 32.68 7.92
C ASP A 163 -9.10 31.81 6.66
N VAL A 164 -10.26 31.34 6.18
CA VAL A 164 -10.35 30.47 5.00
C VAL A 164 -10.14 31.29 3.72
N VAL A 165 -10.69 32.50 3.66
CA VAL A 165 -10.52 33.40 2.52
C VAL A 165 -9.05 33.75 2.32
N GLU A 166 -8.30 34.01 3.39
CA GLU A 166 -6.88 34.31 3.30
C GLU A 166 -6.08 33.14 2.73
N ILE A 167 -6.31 31.92 3.22
CA ILE A 167 -5.65 30.71 2.70
C ILE A 167 -6.00 30.47 1.22
N VAL A 168 -7.27 30.62 0.84
CA VAL A 168 -7.72 30.42 -0.54
C VAL A 168 -7.20 31.54 -1.46
N GLN A 169 -7.02 32.77 -0.95
CA GLN A 169 -6.42 33.83 -1.73
C GLN A 169 -4.94 33.54 -2.04
N VAL A 170 -4.19 32.98 -1.07
CA VAL A 170 -2.82 32.49 -1.31
C VAL A 170 -2.81 31.40 -2.37
N LEU A 171 -3.76 30.45 -2.30
CA LEU A 171 -3.95 29.40 -3.31
C LEU A 171 -4.16 29.97 -4.72
N ILE A 172 -5.06 30.94 -4.86
CA ILE A 172 -5.38 31.56 -6.16
C ILE A 172 -4.18 32.37 -6.68
N ASN A 173 -3.55 33.18 -5.83
CA ASN A 173 -2.37 33.96 -6.22
C ASN A 173 -1.24 33.05 -6.73
N ARG A 174 -1.02 31.91 -6.06
CA ARG A 174 -0.03 30.91 -6.48
C ARG A 174 -0.42 30.28 -7.82
N ALA A 175 -1.68 29.92 -8.00
CA ALA A 175 -2.19 29.38 -9.25
C ALA A 175 -2.02 30.38 -10.42
N ASP A 176 -2.25 31.67 -10.18
CA ASP A 176 -2.05 32.73 -11.19
C ASP A 176 -0.57 32.93 -11.53
N GLU A 177 0.32 32.91 -10.53
CA GLU A 177 1.78 32.95 -10.76
C GLU A 177 2.23 31.75 -11.61
N MET A 178 1.72 30.57 -11.31
CA MET A 178 1.99 29.37 -12.10
C MET A 178 1.47 29.49 -13.52
N LEU A 179 0.23 29.96 -13.71
CA LEU A 179 -0.30 30.21 -15.05
C LEU A 179 0.60 31.20 -15.80
N SER A 180 1.06 32.27 -15.15
CA SER A 180 1.92 33.27 -15.79
C SER A 180 3.29 32.69 -16.19
N THR A 181 3.90 31.87 -15.33
CA THR A 181 5.19 31.21 -15.64
C THR A 181 5.04 30.18 -16.75
N VAL A 182 3.97 29.40 -16.72
CA VAL A 182 3.68 28.38 -17.73
C VAL A 182 3.31 29.02 -19.07
N ILE A 183 2.47 30.07 -19.10
CA ILE A 183 2.17 30.84 -20.32
C ILE A 183 3.45 31.46 -20.92
N ASN A 184 4.37 31.92 -20.07
CA ASN A 184 5.65 32.45 -20.55
C ASN A 184 6.58 31.35 -21.11
N LEU A 185 6.44 30.11 -20.64
CA LEU A 185 7.22 28.94 -21.08
C LEU A 185 6.67 28.29 -22.35
N PHE A 186 5.37 28.41 -22.64
CA PHE A 186 4.73 27.73 -23.78
C PHE A 186 4.20 28.73 -24.82
N GLU A 187 4.67 28.64 -26.06
CA GLU A 187 4.05 29.35 -27.20
C GLU A 187 2.88 28.54 -27.75
N SER A 188 1.77 29.23 -28.07
CA SER A 188 0.74 28.67 -28.93
C SER A 188 1.26 28.65 -30.36
N VAL A 189 1.61 27.46 -30.86
CA VAL A 189 1.84 27.28 -32.29
C VAL A 189 0.48 27.15 -32.96
N HIS A 190 0.07 28.18 -33.72
CA HIS A 190 -0.95 28.04 -34.75
C HIS A 190 -0.25 27.55 -36.01
N ASP A 191 -0.28 26.24 -36.27
CA ASP A 191 -0.08 25.62 -37.59
C ASP A 191 -0.36 24.11 -37.37
N VAL A 192 -1.34 23.46 -38.00
CA VAL A 192 -1.57 23.31 -39.44
C VAL A 192 -3.09 23.22 -39.72
N GLN A 193 -3.54 23.84 -40.82
CA GLN A 193 -4.85 23.55 -41.41
C GLN A 193 -4.85 22.11 -41.92
N ASP A 194 -5.59 21.21 -41.26
CA ASP A 194 -6.24 20.08 -41.92
C ASP A 194 -7.52 19.73 -41.15
N ASP A 195 -8.62 19.80 -41.90
CA ASP A 195 -10.00 19.45 -41.60
C ASP A 195 -10.74 20.13 -40.43
N GLU A 196 -11.78 20.87 -40.82
CA GLU A 196 -12.78 21.49 -39.95
C GLU A 196 -13.35 20.48 -38.94
N ASN A 197 -12.90 20.55 -37.68
CA ASN A 197 -13.75 20.68 -36.47
C ASN A 197 -13.07 20.42 -35.11
N ILE A 198 -11.75 20.23 -35.00
CA ILE A 198 -11.12 20.12 -33.67
C ILE A 198 -9.73 20.80 -33.64
N SER A 199 -9.67 22.05 -33.17
CA SER A 199 -8.40 22.71 -32.84
C SER A 199 -7.89 22.23 -31.47
N MET A 200 -6.95 21.29 -31.46
CA MET A 200 -6.21 20.94 -30.24
C MET A 200 -4.97 21.84 -30.15
N ASN A 201 -4.99 22.79 -29.22
CA ASN A 201 -3.82 23.64 -28.94
C ASN A 201 -2.75 22.82 -28.22
N PHE A 202 -1.70 22.43 -28.93
CA PHE A 202 -0.53 21.83 -28.31
C PHE A 202 0.43 22.89 -27.80
N LEU A 203 0.90 22.72 -26.58
CA LEU A 203 1.83 23.63 -25.92
C LEU A 203 3.27 23.19 -26.26
N ARG A 204 4.06 24.03 -26.95
CA ARG A 204 5.50 23.78 -27.21
C ARG A 204 6.36 24.66 -26.29
N ILE A 205 7.36 24.07 -25.63
CA ILE A 205 8.32 24.79 -24.76
C ILE A 205 9.15 25.76 -25.62
N LYS A 206 9.21 27.04 -25.22
CA LYS A 206 10.07 28.06 -25.84
C LYS A 206 11.54 27.66 -25.75
N GLY A 207 12.27 27.74 -26.87
CA GLY A 207 13.73 27.61 -26.89
C GLY A 207 14.26 26.17 -26.95
N SER A 208 13.63 25.28 -27.72
CA SER A 208 14.24 24.00 -28.11
C SER A 208 15.33 24.20 -29.19
N ASP A 209 16.31 25.05 -28.90
CA ASP A 209 17.64 24.95 -29.47
C ASP A 209 18.47 24.14 -28.45
N GLU A 210 19.09 23.06 -28.89
CA GLU A 210 19.69 21.97 -28.10
C GLU A 210 20.77 22.38 -27.07
N ASN A 211 21.07 23.67 -26.89
CA ASN A 211 22.25 24.16 -26.17
C ASN A 211 22.00 25.11 -24.97
N SER A 212 20.76 25.25 -24.47
CA SER A 212 20.48 26.07 -23.25
C SER A 212 19.82 25.29 -22.10
N LEU A 213 20.44 24.17 -21.72
CA LEU A 213 19.96 23.22 -20.71
C LEU A 213 20.00 23.66 -19.22
N ASN A 214 20.10 24.96 -18.92
CA ASN A 214 20.33 25.40 -17.54
C ASN A 214 19.16 26.08 -16.82
N GLN A 215 17.95 26.23 -17.40
CA GLN A 215 16.87 26.99 -16.72
C GLN A 215 15.39 26.49 -16.72
N PRO A 216 15.01 25.24 -17.07
CA PRO A 216 13.67 24.75 -16.69
C PRO A 216 13.69 23.53 -15.74
N VAL A 217 14.75 23.34 -14.94
CA VAL A 217 14.94 22.11 -14.14
C VAL A 217 13.91 21.96 -12.99
N GLU A 218 13.40 23.06 -12.43
CA GLU A 218 12.46 23.00 -11.30
C GLU A 218 11.03 22.55 -11.68
N LEU A 219 10.60 22.67 -12.95
CA LEU A 219 9.31 22.11 -13.39
C LEU A 219 9.38 20.60 -13.66
N ILE A 220 10.58 20.03 -13.76
CA ILE A 220 10.81 18.64 -14.22
C ILE A 220 10.85 17.67 -13.03
N THR A 221 10.97 18.14 -11.79
CA THR A 221 10.94 17.23 -10.63
C THR A 221 9.52 16.71 -10.39
N PRO A 222 9.32 15.39 -10.13
CA PRO A 222 8.00 14.82 -9.90
C PRO A 222 7.25 15.51 -8.74
N ASP A 223 7.97 15.87 -7.67
CA ASP A 223 7.38 16.56 -6.52
C ASP A 223 6.80 17.94 -6.87
N SER A 224 7.52 18.75 -7.66
CA SER A 224 7.01 20.08 -8.06
C SER A 224 5.87 19.94 -9.04
N PHE A 225 5.94 18.97 -9.96
CA PHE A 225 4.83 18.66 -10.86
C PHE A 225 3.56 18.24 -10.09
N PHE A 226 3.67 17.38 -9.07
CA PHE A 226 2.56 16.98 -8.23
C PHE A 226 1.98 18.17 -7.44
N GLU A 227 2.84 18.98 -6.81
CA GLU A 227 2.44 20.21 -6.11
C GLU A 227 1.71 21.18 -7.06
N ASN A 228 2.21 21.32 -8.29
CA ASN A 228 1.65 22.21 -9.27
C ASN A 228 0.25 21.77 -9.73
N VAL A 229 0.09 20.50 -10.08
CA VAL A 229 -1.21 19.95 -10.48
C VAL A 229 -2.20 20.10 -9.34
N THR A 230 -1.83 19.74 -8.12
CA THR A 230 -2.72 19.83 -6.96
C THR A 230 -3.15 21.26 -6.65
N THR A 231 -2.23 22.22 -6.67
CA THR A 231 -2.52 23.65 -6.50
C THR A 231 -3.55 24.14 -7.52
N LEU A 232 -3.36 23.85 -8.82
CA LEU A 232 -4.30 24.27 -9.86
C LEU A 232 -5.68 23.60 -9.71
N THR A 233 -5.72 22.31 -9.32
CA THR A 233 -6.99 21.60 -9.12
C THR A 233 -7.77 22.12 -7.92
N LEU A 234 -7.10 22.43 -6.81
CA LEU A 234 -7.75 23.02 -5.64
C LEU A 234 -8.20 24.44 -5.95
N ALA A 235 -7.39 25.25 -6.64
CA ALA A 235 -7.78 26.58 -7.08
C ALA A 235 -9.07 26.54 -7.92
N HIS A 236 -9.18 25.58 -8.86
CA HIS A 236 -10.42 25.33 -9.59
C HIS A 236 -11.58 24.94 -8.66
N TYR A 237 -11.36 24.02 -7.72
CA TYR A 237 -12.39 23.53 -6.81
C TYR A 237 -13.03 24.65 -5.96
N PHE A 238 -12.22 25.61 -5.49
CA PHE A 238 -12.70 26.74 -4.66
C PHE A 238 -13.26 27.90 -5.49
N SER A 239 -12.56 28.32 -6.56
CA SER A 239 -12.93 29.48 -7.39
C SER A 239 -13.94 29.18 -8.50
N ASN A 240 -14.13 27.90 -8.85
CA ASN A 240 -14.90 27.44 -10.01
C ASN A 240 -14.40 27.98 -11.37
N ASN A 241 -13.17 28.50 -11.45
CA ASN A 241 -12.59 28.98 -12.69
C ASN A 241 -12.06 27.78 -13.51
N GLU A 242 -12.62 27.56 -14.70
CA GLU A 242 -12.25 26.45 -15.57
C GLU A 242 -10.82 26.54 -16.11
N LYS A 243 -10.21 27.74 -16.13
CA LYS A 243 -8.85 27.93 -16.64
C LYS A 243 -7.83 27.08 -15.86
N TYR A 244 -7.87 27.11 -14.54
CA TYR A 244 -6.95 26.34 -13.70
C TYR A 244 -7.09 24.84 -13.96
N ALA A 245 -8.32 24.39 -14.10
CA ALA A 245 -8.70 23.01 -14.35
C ALA A 245 -8.16 22.49 -15.71
N ARG A 246 -8.34 23.27 -16.78
CA ARG A 246 -7.81 22.95 -18.12
C ARG A 246 -6.29 22.90 -18.12
N TRP A 247 -5.63 23.83 -17.43
CA TRP A 247 -4.18 23.85 -17.32
C TRP A 247 -3.62 22.67 -16.52
N ALA A 248 -4.26 22.32 -15.39
CA ALA A 248 -3.90 21.12 -14.63
C ALA A 248 -4.00 19.86 -15.49
N ALA A 249 -5.11 19.72 -16.24
CA ALA A 249 -5.29 18.60 -17.15
C ALA A 249 -4.27 18.60 -18.29
N ASN A 250 -3.92 19.76 -18.84
CA ASN A 250 -2.90 19.87 -19.88
C ASN A 250 -1.51 19.49 -19.36
N LEU A 251 -1.13 19.85 -18.13
CA LEU A 251 0.12 19.41 -17.52
C LEU A 251 0.16 17.87 -17.38
N VAL A 252 -0.92 17.26 -16.92
CA VAL A 252 -1.03 15.80 -16.85
C VAL A 252 -0.98 15.17 -18.23
N ARG A 253 -1.61 15.80 -19.22
CA ARG A 253 -1.52 15.36 -20.62
C ARG A 253 -0.10 15.42 -21.12
N THR A 254 0.63 16.52 -20.93
CA THR A 254 1.98 16.69 -21.47
C THR A 254 3.02 15.79 -20.82
N PHE A 255 2.94 15.58 -19.49
CA PHE A 255 3.98 14.86 -18.76
C PHE A 255 3.67 13.37 -18.55
N ILE A 256 2.39 12.97 -18.56
CA ILE A 256 1.99 11.57 -18.29
C ILE A 256 1.30 10.93 -19.50
N LEU A 257 0.45 11.64 -20.26
CA LEU A 257 -0.39 11.01 -21.29
C LEU A 257 0.11 11.19 -22.73
N SER A 258 0.88 12.23 -23.04
CA SER A 258 1.37 12.54 -24.38
C SER A 258 2.68 11.80 -24.64
N SER A 259 2.57 10.50 -24.88
CA SER A 259 3.37 9.91 -25.95
C SER A 259 2.73 10.31 -27.27
N TYR A 260 3.33 11.23 -28.01
CA TYR A 260 3.02 11.36 -29.42
C TYR A 260 3.36 10.06 -30.15
N ALA A 261 2.48 9.67 -31.07
CA ALA A 261 2.73 8.64 -32.05
C ALA A 261 3.53 9.21 -33.23
N ILE A 262 4.26 8.32 -33.93
CA ILE A 262 4.94 8.48 -35.25
C ILE A 262 6.36 9.08 -35.07
N GLU A 263 7.48 8.40 -35.35
CA GLU A 263 7.85 7.70 -36.60
C GLU A 263 8.62 6.38 -36.37
N ASN A 264 8.59 5.54 -37.41
CA ASN A 264 9.34 4.31 -37.68
C ASN A 264 8.71 3.01 -37.18
N GLN A 265 7.79 2.52 -38.02
CA GLN A 265 7.71 1.09 -38.34
C GLN A 265 9.10 0.58 -38.76
N GLU A 266 9.80 -0.09 -37.86
CA GLU A 266 10.59 -1.27 -38.22
C GLU A 266 10.35 -2.32 -37.14
N ASP A 267 9.42 -3.24 -37.45
CA ASP A 267 9.35 -4.54 -36.80
C ASP A 267 10.63 -5.33 -37.12
N SER A 268 11.76 -4.99 -36.49
CA SER A 268 12.92 -5.89 -36.49
C SER A 268 12.81 -6.79 -35.26
N ILE A 269 12.14 -7.90 -35.46
CA ILE A 269 12.17 -9.07 -34.59
C ILE A 269 13.64 -9.54 -34.53
N ASN A 270 14.37 -9.19 -33.47
CA ASN A 270 15.59 -9.91 -33.13
C ASN A 270 15.21 -11.24 -32.49
N VAL A 271 14.88 -12.21 -33.35
CA VAL A 271 15.02 -13.62 -33.02
C VAL A 271 16.50 -13.82 -32.76
N THR A 272 16.88 -14.07 -31.52
CA THR A 272 18.19 -14.62 -31.19
C THR A 272 18.36 -15.89 -32.01
N SER A 273 19.29 -15.85 -32.96
CA SER A 273 19.72 -17.02 -33.71
C SER A 273 20.24 -18.05 -32.71
N LEU A 274 19.64 -19.24 -32.78
CA LEU A 274 20.20 -20.46 -32.23
C LEU A 274 21.53 -20.70 -32.93
N ASP A 275 22.63 -20.41 -32.23
CA ASP A 275 23.92 -21.02 -32.51
C ASP A 275 24.33 -21.89 -31.32
N SER A 276 24.76 -23.08 -31.71
CA SER A 276 25.07 -24.26 -30.93
C SER A 276 26.33 -24.12 -30.08
N ASP A 277 26.39 -25.00 -29.07
CA ASP A 277 27.57 -25.43 -28.29
C ASP A 277 27.91 -24.63 -27.03
N SER A 278 27.29 -25.03 -25.90
CA SER A 278 28.03 -25.38 -24.69
C SER A 278 27.12 -25.95 -23.59
N ASP A 279 27.37 -27.23 -23.29
CA ASP A 279 27.22 -28.01 -22.06
C ASP A 279 26.31 -27.58 -20.88
N PHE A 280 25.60 -28.61 -20.42
CA PHE A 280 25.00 -28.83 -19.10
C PHE A 280 25.73 -28.16 -17.91
N ASP A 281 25.02 -27.30 -17.17
CA ASP A 281 24.82 -27.42 -15.71
C ASP A 281 24.04 -26.22 -15.16
N SER A 282 22.79 -26.44 -14.72
CA SER A 282 22.16 -25.81 -13.54
C SER A 282 20.66 -26.11 -13.46
N VAL A 283 20.34 -27.24 -12.83
CA VAL A 283 19.11 -27.38 -12.05
C VAL A 283 19.48 -27.01 -10.62
N ASP A 284 18.89 -25.92 -10.11
CA ASP A 284 18.51 -25.64 -8.71
C ASP A 284 18.32 -24.11 -8.53
N VAL A 285 17.10 -23.57 -8.43
CA VAL A 285 16.19 -23.51 -7.25
C VAL A 285 16.31 -22.17 -6.50
N GLU A 286 15.11 -21.57 -6.29
CA GLU A 286 14.70 -20.59 -5.27
C GLU A 286 14.88 -19.08 -5.49
N GLY A 287 13.76 -18.43 -5.85
CA GLY A 287 13.53 -17.01 -5.57
C GLY A 287 12.28 -16.43 -6.22
N TYR A 288 11.09 -16.70 -5.66
CA TYR A 288 9.81 -15.97 -5.84
C TYR A 288 9.66 -15.10 -7.11
N ASP A 289 9.41 -15.74 -8.26
CA ASP A 289 8.77 -15.08 -9.40
C ASP A 289 7.29 -15.48 -9.41
N PHE A 290 6.42 -14.48 -9.20
CA PHE A 290 4.98 -14.67 -9.28
C PHE A 290 4.59 -14.94 -10.74
N PRO A 291 3.71 -15.93 -11.00
CA PRO A 291 3.25 -16.21 -12.35
C PRO A 291 2.32 -15.09 -12.81
N ASN A 292 2.75 -14.37 -13.85
CA ASN A 292 1.98 -13.60 -14.83
C ASN A 292 0.45 -13.56 -14.58
N LEU A 293 -0.01 -12.61 -13.77
CA LEU A 293 -1.41 -12.20 -13.76
C LEU A 293 -1.57 -11.02 -14.72
N ASN A 294 -2.28 -11.28 -15.82
CA ASN A 294 -2.78 -10.32 -16.81
C ASN A 294 -1.75 -9.62 -17.72
N LYS A 295 -1.04 -10.39 -18.57
CA LYS A 295 -0.50 -9.83 -19.83
C LYS A 295 -1.67 -9.52 -20.77
N ILE A 296 -2.23 -8.32 -20.66
CA ILE A 296 -2.98 -7.70 -21.74
C ILE A 296 -1.95 -7.00 -22.62
N PRO A 297 -1.88 -7.26 -23.94
CA PRO A 297 -0.98 -6.49 -24.79
C PRO A 297 -1.57 -5.08 -24.88
N ARG A 298 -0.89 -4.10 -24.27
CA ARG A 298 -1.29 -2.69 -24.35
C ARG A 298 -0.09 -1.89 -24.80
N ILE A 299 -0.23 -1.31 -25.99
CA ILE A 299 0.69 -0.37 -26.62
C ILE A 299 1.09 0.68 -25.58
N ILE A 300 2.40 0.81 -25.34
CA ILE A 300 3.01 1.56 -24.24
C ILE A 300 3.42 2.97 -24.72
N PRO A 301 3.09 4.04 -23.98
CA PRO A 301 3.79 5.33 -24.06
C PRO A 301 5.25 5.19 -23.61
N LYS A 302 6.23 5.56 -24.45
CA LYS A 302 7.67 5.64 -24.09
C LYS A 302 7.98 6.76 -23.07
N ILE A 303 7.34 6.77 -21.90
CA ILE A 303 7.81 7.54 -20.73
C ILE A 303 8.81 6.70 -19.91
N PHE A 304 8.69 5.38 -19.99
CA PHE A 304 9.54 4.43 -19.28
C PHE A 304 10.76 3.94 -20.08
N ASN A 305 10.93 4.37 -21.33
CA ASN A 305 12.00 3.89 -22.20
C ASN A 305 13.17 4.87 -22.42
N ASP A 306 13.15 6.05 -21.81
CA ASP A 306 14.33 6.92 -21.82
C ASP A 306 14.68 7.38 -20.40
N ASN A 307 15.99 7.53 -20.18
CA ASN A 307 16.67 8.05 -18.99
C ASN A 307 16.26 9.49 -18.65
N SER A 308 14.97 9.75 -18.49
CA SER A 308 14.45 11.04 -18.04
C SER A 308 14.63 11.14 -16.51
N LEU A 309 15.11 12.30 -16.04
CA LEU A 309 15.23 12.62 -14.61
C LEU A 309 13.90 12.45 -13.84
N PHE A 310 12.77 12.45 -14.56
CA PHE A 310 11.43 12.21 -14.06
C PHE A 310 11.22 10.76 -13.59
N SER A 311 11.72 9.76 -14.34
CA SER A 311 11.52 8.33 -14.03
C SER A 311 12.35 7.84 -12.84
N ILE A 312 13.55 8.41 -12.63
CA ILE A 312 14.44 8.02 -11.53
C ILE A 312 13.95 8.56 -10.19
N ASN A 313 13.40 9.78 -10.16
CA ASN A 313 12.95 10.44 -8.92
C ASN A 313 11.51 10.08 -8.52
N ILE A 314 10.71 9.48 -9.42
CA ILE A 314 9.30 9.18 -9.13
C ILE A 314 9.14 8.22 -7.95
N THR A 315 10.12 7.33 -7.72
CA THR A 315 10.06 6.37 -6.61
C THR A 315 10.17 7.02 -5.24
N ASP A 316 10.71 8.24 -5.15
CA ASP A 316 10.97 8.98 -3.90
C ASP A 316 9.91 10.06 -3.60
N SER A 317 9.02 10.34 -4.53
CA SER A 317 7.91 11.29 -4.37
C SER A 317 6.69 10.66 -3.70
N ASP A 318 5.86 11.46 -3.03
CA ASP A 318 4.55 11.02 -2.54
C ASP A 318 3.45 11.32 -3.58
N PRO A 319 2.77 10.30 -4.15
CA PRO A 319 1.66 10.50 -5.08
C PRO A 319 0.34 10.87 -4.41
N SER A 320 0.20 10.74 -3.08
CA SER A 320 -1.10 10.70 -2.41
C SER A 320 -2.03 11.87 -2.77
N PHE A 321 -1.52 13.11 -2.64
CA PHE A 321 -2.25 14.34 -2.94
C PHE A 321 -2.49 14.53 -4.45
N PHE A 322 -1.51 14.15 -5.29
CA PHE A 322 -1.64 14.21 -6.76
C PHE A 322 -2.76 13.30 -7.29
N LEU A 323 -2.88 12.08 -6.76
CA LEU A 323 -3.92 11.14 -7.16
C LEU A 323 -5.33 11.66 -6.78
N ASP A 324 -5.46 12.35 -5.65
CA ASP A 324 -6.70 13.01 -5.25
C ASP A 324 -7.07 14.17 -6.19
N ALA A 325 -6.10 14.98 -6.59
CA ALA A 325 -6.30 16.00 -7.62
C ALA A 325 -6.78 15.39 -8.95
N CYS A 326 -6.22 14.24 -9.35
CA CYS A 326 -6.67 13.52 -10.54
C CYS A 326 -8.11 13.00 -10.39
N ARG A 327 -8.51 12.51 -9.21
CA ARG A 327 -9.90 12.12 -8.92
C ARG A 327 -10.85 13.32 -9.01
N LEU A 328 -10.44 14.49 -8.49
CA LEU A 328 -11.23 15.72 -8.59
C LEU A 328 -11.43 16.16 -10.05
N LEU A 329 -10.36 16.17 -10.86
CA LEU A 329 -10.42 16.52 -12.28
C LEU A 329 -11.30 15.56 -13.11
N TYR A 330 -11.30 14.28 -12.74
CA TYR A 330 -12.18 13.29 -13.36
C TYR A 330 -13.65 13.54 -13.00
N ARG A 331 -13.95 13.87 -11.74
CA ARG A 331 -15.32 14.18 -11.28
C ARG A 331 -15.90 15.44 -11.94
N THR A 332 -15.07 16.42 -12.26
CA THR A 332 -15.49 17.64 -12.97
C THR A 332 -15.54 17.45 -14.49
N ASN A 333 -15.37 16.22 -14.99
CA ASN A 333 -15.41 15.84 -16.41
C ASN A 333 -14.36 16.54 -17.29
N ILE A 334 -13.25 17.00 -16.71
CA ILE A 334 -12.16 17.61 -17.49
C ILE A 334 -11.28 16.52 -18.12
N PHE A 335 -11.08 15.42 -17.38
CA PHE A 335 -10.50 14.20 -17.93
C PHE A 335 -11.57 13.33 -18.55
N THR A 336 -11.27 12.82 -19.74
CA THR A 336 -12.10 11.77 -20.36
C THR A 336 -11.88 10.44 -19.64
N HIS A 337 -12.86 9.53 -19.76
CA HIS A 337 -12.72 8.17 -19.22
C HIS A 337 -11.49 7.44 -19.77
N LYS A 338 -11.14 7.66 -21.04
CA LYS A 338 -9.93 7.08 -21.66
C LYS A 338 -8.65 7.60 -21.00
N GLU A 339 -8.55 8.91 -20.79
CA GLU A 339 -7.41 9.53 -20.11
C GLU A 339 -7.26 9.03 -18.68
N TYR A 340 -8.37 8.95 -17.93
CA TYR A 340 -8.35 8.46 -16.56
C TYR A 340 -7.96 6.97 -16.47
N MET A 341 -8.38 6.15 -17.44
CA MET A 341 -7.91 4.75 -17.53
C MET A 341 -6.42 4.65 -17.85
N ASN A 342 -5.89 5.53 -18.71
CA ASN A 342 -4.45 5.59 -18.97
C ASN A 342 -3.68 6.02 -17.71
N LEU A 343 -4.20 6.96 -16.91
CA LEU A 343 -3.61 7.32 -15.62
C LEU A 343 -3.60 6.16 -14.62
N ARG A 344 -4.66 5.34 -14.58
CA ARG A 344 -4.69 4.13 -13.76
C ARG A 344 -3.66 3.09 -14.21
N MET A 345 -3.45 2.93 -15.52
CA MET A 345 -2.41 2.06 -16.04
C MET A 345 -1.02 2.56 -15.63
N PHE A 346 -0.75 3.86 -15.81
CA PHE A 346 0.49 4.48 -15.33
C PHE A 346 0.72 4.25 -13.83
N ALA A 347 -0.31 4.41 -13.00
CA ALA A 347 -0.22 4.14 -11.56
C ALA A 347 0.04 2.65 -11.24
N SER A 348 -0.47 1.73 -12.06
CA SER A 348 -0.21 0.29 -11.94
C SER A 348 1.25 -0.05 -12.24
N ASP A 349 1.82 0.54 -13.30
CA ASP A 349 3.23 0.32 -13.67
C ASP A 349 4.16 0.90 -12.59
N TRP A 350 3.82 2.08 -12.07
CA TRP A 350 4.54 2.68 -10.95
C TRP A 350 4.48 1.80 -9.68
N LEU A 351 3.31 1.24 -9.38
CA LEU A 351 3.11 0.31 -8.28
C LEU A 351 3.98 -0.95 -8.43
N GLU A 352 4.08 -1.51 -9.63
CA GLU A 352 4.93 -2.68 -9.94
C GLU A 352 6.41 -2.37 -9.69
N ILE A 353 6.90 -1.22 -10.17
CA ILE A 353 8.28 -0.76 -9.95
C ILE A 353 8.56 -0.63 -8.45
N LEU A 354 7.64 -0.02 -7.69
CA LEU A 354 7.80 0.16 -6.24
C LEU A 354 7.87 -1.18 -5.51
N ILE A 355 7.01 -2.14 -5.84
CA ILE A 355 6.99 -3.47 -5.19
C ILE A 355 8.27 -4.25 -5.51
N ASN A 356 8.76 -4.15 -6.74
CA ASN A 356 10.00 -4.82 -7.17
C ASN A 356 11.26 -4.15 -6.61
N SER A 357 11.18 -2.87 -6.19
CA SER A 357 12.28 -2.15 -5.56
C SER A 357 12.60 -2.70 -4.14
N LYS A 358 13.49 -3.69 -4.06
CA LYS A 358 13.89 -4.33 -2.79
C LYS A 358 14.51 -3.37 -1.76
N LYS A 359 15.00 -2.20 -2.20
CA LYS A 359 15.78 -1.25 -1.40
C LYS A 359 14.96 -0.56 -0.30
N ASN A 360 13.70 -0.21 -0.58
CA ASN A 360 12.87 0.60 0.33
C ASN A 360 12.08 -0.23 1.36
N MET A 361 11.86 -1.51 1.08
CA MET A 361 11.08 -2.40 1.94
C MET A 361 11.77 -2.77 3.28
N ARG A 362 13.11 -2.61 3.36
CA ARG A 362 13.94 -3.13 4.46
C ARG A 362 14.27 -2.11 5.56
N ASN A 363 14.08 -0.82 5.31
CA ASN A 363 14.42 0.20 6.30
C ASN A 363 13.41 0.15 7.47
N PRO A 364 13.84 0.29 8.74
CA PRO A 364 12.94 0.31 9.89
C PRO A 364 12.39 1.72 10.19
N ASP A 365 12.97 2.77 9.60
CA ASP A 365 12.67 4.18 9.87
C ASP A 365 11.41 4.69 9.11
N HIS A 366 11.15 6.01 9.19
CA HIS A 366 10.07 6.76 8.55
C HIS A 366 9.93 6.48 7.05
N ARG A 367 11.05 6.23 6.35
CA ARG A 367 11.08 5.88 4.93
C ARG A 367 10.21 4.67 4.60
N SER A 368 10.09 3.73 5.53
CA SER A 368 9.26 2.53 5.33
C SER A 368 7.77 2.80 5.51
N VAL A 369 7.42 3.77 6.35
CA VAL A 369 6.05 4.26 6.53
C VAL A 369 5.64 5.05 5.30
N MET A 370 6.52 5.92 4.80
CA MET A 370 6.32 6.64 3.55
C MET A 370 6.15 5.68 2.37
N PHE A 371 6.96 4.62 2.30
CA PHE A 371 6.80 3.57 1.29
C PHE A 371 5.43 2.88 1.38
N ASP A 372 5.00 2.50 2.59
CA ASP A 372 3.68 1.91 2.78
C ASP A 372 2.54 2.89 2.39
N LEU A 373 2.68 4.20 2.70
CA LEU A 373 1.75 5.25 2.30
C LEU A 373 1.62 5.35 0.76
N ARG A 374 2.75 5.34 0.04
CA ARG A 374 2.78 5.38 -1.44
C ARG A 374 2.08 4.17 -2.05
N ILE A 375 2.39 2.97 -1.56
CA ILE A 375 1.75 1.76 -2.10
C ILE A 375 0.25 1.76 -1.78
N LEU A 376 -0.14 2.19 -0.58
CA LEU A 376 -1.53 2.27 -0.19
C LEU A 376 -2.32 3.26 -1.06
N SER A 377 -1.77 4.45 -1.34
CA SER A 377 -2.41 5.47 -2.17
C SER A 377 -2.56 5.02 -3.63
N LEU A 378 -1.52 4.39 -4.19
CA LEU A 378 -1.53 3.81 -5.55
C LEU A 378 -2.50 2.62 -5.66
N ALA A 379 -2.47 1.67 -4.71
CA ALA A 379 -3.37 0.53 -4.69
C ALA A 379 -4.85 0.98 -4.64
N GLY A 380 -5.14 1.99 -3.83
CA GLY A 380 -6.47 2.60 -3.76
C GLY A 380 -6.90 3.32 -5.05
N PHE A 381 -5.95 3.81 -5.86
CA PHE A 381 -6.23 4.47 -7.14
C PHE A 381 -6.42 3.48 -8.31
N VAL A 382 -5.63 2.41 -8.32
CA VAL A 382 -5.70 1.33 -9.33
C VAL A 382 -6.93 0.42 -9.12
N ASP A 383 -7.58 0.49 -7.96
CA ASP A 383 -8.66 -0.41 -7.50
C ASP A 383 -8.16 -1.83 -7.13
N ASP A 384 -6.91 -1.96 -6.69
CA ASP A 384 -6.39 -3.21 -6.09
C ASP A 384 -6.65 -3.22 -4.57
N LEU A 385 -7.89 -3.55 -4.22
CA LEU A 385 -8.35 -3.62 -2.84
C LEU A 385 -7.65 -4.72 -2.02
N ARG A 386 -7.20 -5.80 -2.66
CA ARG A 386 -6.52 -6.90 -1.95
C ARG A 386 -5.15 -6.46 -1.46
N LEU A 387 -4.40 -5.80 -2.35
CA LEU A 387 -3.12 -5.21 -1.98
C LEU A 387 -3.30 -4.12 -0.93
N TYR A 388 -4.31 -3.25 -1.10
CA TYR A 388 -4.66 -2.21 -0.12
C TYR A 388 -4.83 -2.80 1.29
N LEU A 389 -5.73 -3.79 1.46
CA LEU A 389 -6.00 -4.41 2.76
C LEU A 389 -4.78 -5.15 3.33
N ARG A 390 -3.98 -5.80 2.48
CA ARG A 390 -2.75 -6.47 2.89
C ARG A 390 -1.74 -5.48 3.47
N ILE A 391 -1.60 -4.31 2.86
CA ILE A 391 -0.71 -3.25 3.35
C ILE A 391 -1.25 -2.67 4.65
N THR A 392 -2.55 -2.37 4.74
CA THR A 392 -3.16 -1.89 6.00
C THR A 392 -2.90 -2.85 7.16
N ASN A 393 -3.03 -4.16 6.91
CA ASN A 393 -2.71 -5.20 7.90
C ASN A 393 -1.21 -5.29 8.23
N ARG A 394 -0.33 -5.06 7.26
CA ARG A 394 1.12 -5.03 7.46
C ARG A 394 1.55 -3.83 8.29
N VAL A 395 1.01 -2.65 7.96
CA VAL A 395 1.28 -1.38 8.66
C VAL A 395 0.96 -1.52 10.14
N ARG A 396 -0.18 -2.14 10.47
CA ARG A 396 -0.55 -2.48 11.85
C ARG A 396 0.54 -3.25 12.61
N MET A 397 1.25 -4.17 11.95
CA MET A 397 2.36 -4.92 12.56
C MET A 397 3.62 -4.08 12.76
N ARG A 398 3.79 -2.97 12.03
CA ARG A 398 4.96 -2.08 12.18
C ARG A 398 4.89 -1.21 13.43
N ILE A 399 3.68 -0.88 13.92
CA ILE A 399 3.49 -0.09 15.14
C ILE A 399 4.28 -0.71 16.30
N GLY A 400 4.14 -2.02 16.49
CA GLY A 400 4.84 -2.78 17.53
C GLY A 400 6.37 -2.80 17.41
N LYS A 401 6.92 -2.42 16.24
CA LYS A 401 8.35 -2.41 15.98
C LYS A 401 8.93 -1.00 16.12
N GLN A 402 8.24 0.00 15.56
CA GLN A 402 8.76 1.36 15.46
C GLN A 402 8.65 2.16 16.75
N PHE A 403 7.61 1.90 17.53
CA PHE A 403 7.41 2.52 18.82
C PHE A 403 7.96 1.59 19.91
N TYR A 404 8.52 2.14 20.98
CA TYR A 404 9.01 1.34 22.09
C TYR A 404 8.60 1.99 23.41
N ILE A 405 7.95 1.24 24.29
CA ILE A 405 7.67 1.69 25.66
C ILE A 405 8.94 1.51 26.47
N SER A 406 9.49 2.60 26.99
CA SER A 406 10.68 2.49 27.83
C SER A 406 10.36 1.68 29.10
N ASN A 407 11.24 0.73 29.48
CA ASN A 407 11.05 -0.15 30.64
C ASN A 407 11.28 0.57 31.99
N ASN A 408 11.40 1.90 32.00
CA ASN A 408 11.59 2.64 33.23
C ASN A 408 10.25 2.80 33.93
N LEU A 409 10.10 2.18 35.11
CA LEU A 409 8.86 2.15 35.92
C LEU A 409 8.31 3.54 36.31
N SER A 410 9.06 4.63 36.08
CA SER A 410 8.70 6.00 36.46
C SER A 410 8.09 6.82 35.33
N THR A 411 8.34 6.51 34.06
CA THR A 411 7.76 7.25 32.91
C THR A 411 7.37 6.29 31.79
N HIS A 412 6.07 6.18 31.52
CA HIS A 412 5.52 5.49 30.35
C HIS A 412 5.75 6.31 29.07
N GLU A 413 7.00 6.62 28.75
CA GLU A 413 7.35 7.35 27.53
C GLU A 413 7.56 6.39 26.36
N ILE A 414 6.87 6.67 25.25
CA ILE A 414 7.10 5.98 23.99
C ILE A 414 8.21 6.69 23.20
N LYS A 415 9.26 5.94 22.87
CA LYS A 415 10.40 6.43 22.08
C LYS A 415 10.40 5.88 20.66
N GLN A 416 10.85 6.71 19.72
CA GLN A 416 11.04 6.38 18.30
C GLN A 416 12.52 6.08 18.03
N ASN A 417 13.00 4.91 18.49
CA ASN A 417 14.44 4.60 18.50
C ASN A 417 15.07 4.57 17.10
N TYR A 418 14.34 4.12 16.08
CA TYR A 418 14.86 4.06 14.71
C TYR A 418 15.15 5.45 14.12
N GLU A 419 14.32 6.45 14.41
CA GLU A 419 14.58 7.83 13.98
C GLU A 419 15.81 8.41 14.69
N ILE A 420 15.97 8.10 15.98
CA ILE A 420 17.14 8.53 16.75
C ILE A 420 18.41 7.88 16.16
N MET A 421 18.38 6.58 15.85
CA MET A 421 19.48 5.88 15.18
C MET A 421 19.78 6.44 13.79
N TYR A 422 18.75 6.84 13.04
CA TYR A 422 18.92 7.47 11.74
C TYR A 422 19.67 8.80 11.85
N VAL A 423 19.28 9.67 12.79
CA VAL A 423 19.99 10.94 13.04
C VAL A 423 21.43 10.71 13.51
N GLN A 424 21.66 9.70 14.36
CA GLN A 424 23.01 9.30 14.76
C GLN A 424 23.86 8.86 13.57
N ASN A 425 23.29 8.10 12.63
CA ASN A 425 23.98 7.73 11.40
C ASN A 425 24.31 8.94 10.54
N LEU A 426 23.40 9.92 10.42
CA LEU A 426 23.67 11.17 9.70
C LEU A 426 24.83 11.96 10.32
N LEU A 427 24.89 12.01 11.65
CA LEU A 427 25.99 12.63 12.40
C LEU A 427 27.31 11.89 12.15
N ASN A 428 27.32 10.55 12.17
CA ASN A 428 28.50 9.74 11.86
C ASN A 428 29.00 9.93 10.42
N THR A 429 28.10 10.24 9.48
CA THR A 429 28.44 10.53 8.07
C THR A 429 28.81 11.99 7.81
N ASN A 430 28.92 12.83 8.83
CA ASN A 430 29.20 14.28 8.73
C ASN A 430 28.20 15.06 7.86
N GLN A 431 26.96 14.57 7.73
CA GLN A 431 25.91 15.28 7.00
C GLN A 431 25.22 16.35 7.86
N ILE A 432 25.38 16.27 9.19
CA ILE A 432 24.75 17.18 10.16
C ILE A 432 25.80 17.63 11.18
N ASN A 433 25.76 18.92 11.55
CA ASN A 433 26.59 19.47 12.62
C ASN A 433 26.09 18.99 13.99
N PRO A 434 26.99 18.69 14.95
CA PRO A 434 26.59 18.23 16.29
C PRO A 434 25.69 19.24 17.04
N SER A 435 25.79 20.53 16.72
CA SER A 435 24.90 21.57 17.25
C SER A 435 23.44 21.41 16.87
N ASN A 436 23.14 20.74 15.74
CA ASN A 436 21.79 20.60 15.18
C ASN A 436 21.18 19.23 15.49
N TYR A 437 21.81 18.44 16.35
CA TYR A 437 21.39 17.08 16.67
C TYR A 437 19.97 17.02 17.24
N ASP A 438 19.67 17.84 18.25
CA ASP A 438 18.35 17.86 18.90
C ASP A 438 17.24 18.34 17.96
N GLU A 439 17.55 19.28 17.07
CA GLU A 439 16.61 19.78 16.06
C GLU A 439 16.33 18.74 14.99
N SER A 440 17.37 17.99 14.58
CA SER A 440 17.22 16.91 13.60
C SER A 440 16.41 15.75 14.17
N ILE A 441 16.59 15.40 15.45
CA ILE A 441 15.73 14.41 16.12
C ILE A 441 14.29 14.87 16.08
N PHE A 442 14.02 16.12 16.47
CA PHE A 442 12.68 16.69 16.44
C PHE A 442 12.07 16.63 15.04
N GLN A 443 12.84 17.00 14.00
CA GLN A 443 12.38 16.96 12.61
C GLN A 443 12.00 15.55 12.16
N TYR A 444 12.86 14.54 12.33
CA TYR A 444 12.59 13.19 11.83
C TYR A 444 11.53 12.43 12.65
N THR A 445 11.49 12.65 13.97
CA THR A 445 10.42 12.08 14.81
C THR A 445 9.05 12.68 14.51
N THR A 446 8.99 13.97 14.18
CA THR A 446 7.78 14.64 13.71
C THR A 446 7.38 14.14 12.31
N LEU A 447 8.35 14.03 11.39
CA LEU A 447 8.14 13.52 10.04
C LEU A 447 7.55 12.10 10.03
N ASN A 448 8.09 11.22 10.87
CA ASN A 448 7.57 9.86 11.01
C ASN A 448 6.10 9.87 11.45
N LEU A 449 5.77 10.66 12.47
CA LEU A 449 4.38 10.79 12.95
C LEU A 449 3.46 11.40 11.91
N GLN A 450 3.93 12.38 11.13
CA GLN A 450 3.16 12.95 10.02
C GLN A 450 2.83 11.88 8.97
N TYR A 451 3.79 11.07 8.52
CA TYR A 451 3.49 9.96 7.59
C TYR A 451 2.50 8.94 8.17
N TRP A 452 2.63 8.61 9.46
CA TRP A 452 1.67 7.76 10.15
C TRP A 452 0.26 8.35 10.15
N LEU A 453 0.13 9.65 10.45
CA LEU A 453 -1.16 10.34 10.43
C LEU A 453 -1.75 10.39 9.02
N LEU A 454 -0.97 10.74 8.00
CA LEU A 454 -1.43 10.74 6.60
C LEU A 454 -1.92 9.34 6.17
N LEU A 455 -1.21 8.28 6.58
CA LEU A 455 -1.63 6.90 6.33
C LEU A 455 -2.95 6.57 7.04
N ILE A 456 -3.09 6.97 8.31
CA ILE A 456 -4.33 6.80 9.07
C ILE A 456 -5.49 7.52 8.37
N ARG A 457 -5.28 8.74 7.86
CA ARG A 457 -6.29 9.47 7.07
C ARG A 457 -6.67 8.70 5.81
N GLY A 458 -5.68 8.19 5.07
CA GLY A 458 -5.88 7.32 3.91
C GLY A 458 -6.80 6.12 4.18
N VAL A 459 -6.59 5.44 5.32
CA VAL A 459 -7.38 4.28 5.75
C VAL A 459 -8.77 4.70 6.25
N GLN A 460 -8.86 5.79 7.00
CA GLN A 460 -10.14 6.32 7.49
C GLN A 460 -11.06 6.75 6.35
N ASN A 461 -10.50 7.43 5.33
CA ASN A 461 -11.23 7.87 4.14
C ASN A 461 -11.63 6.69 3.25
N GLY A 462 -10.79 5.65 3.15
CA GLY A 462 -11.13 4.42 2.44
C GLY A 462 -12.28 3.61 3.07
N HIS A 463 -12.66 3.92 4.32
CA HIS A 463 -13.65 3.19 5.16
C HIS A 463 -13.43 1.68 5.30
N CYS A 464 -12.31 1.17 4.81
CA CYS A 464 -11.98 -0.25 4.81
C CYS A 464 -10.65 -0.51 5.51
N GLY A 465 -10.54 -1.69 6.10
CA GLY A 465 -9.37 -2.09 6.90
C GLY A 465 -9.48 -1.78 8.40
N PRO A 466 -8.50 -2.25 9.20
CA PRO A 466 -8.48 -2.04 10.64
C PRO A 466 -8.28 -0.57 11.01
N ASP A 467 -8.86 -0.13 12.12
CA ASP A 467 -8.58 1.19 12.69
C ASP A 467 -7.16 1.22 13.27
N ILE A 468 -6.26 1.87 12.54
CA ILE A 468 -4.83 1.96 12.87
C ILE A 468 -4.60 2.88 14.08
N TRP A 469 -5.42 3.91 14.27
CA TRP A 469 -5.24 4.88 15.35
C TRP A 469 -5.52 4.28 16.74
N GLN A 470 -6.59 3.47 16.86
CA GLN A 470 -6.94 2.78 18.10
C GLN A 470 -6.23 1.43 18.26
N TYR A 471 -5.45 0.99 17.28
CA TYR A 471 -4.79 -0.29 17.35
C TYR A 471 -3.75 -0.33 18.48
N THR A 472 -3.79 -1.42 19.24
CA THR A 472 -2.85 -1.70 20.31
C THR A 472 -1.97 -2.89 19.93
N ALA A 473 -0.66 -2.68 19.93
CA ALA A 473 0.27 -3.80 19.81
C ALA A 473 0.18 -4.70 21.06
N ARG A 474 0.64 -5.95 20.93
CA ARG A 474 0.71 -6.89 22.07
C ARG A 474 1.49 -6.33 23.26
N ASP A 475 2.48 -5.50 22.96
CA ASP A 475 3.36 -4.86 23.96
C ASP A 475 2.73 -3.60 24.57
N GLY A 476 1.49 -3.25 24.22
CA GLY A 476 0.76 -2.09 24.73
C GLY A 476 1.00 -0.79 23.95
N GLN A 477 1.87 -0.80 22.94
CA GLN A 477 2.22 0.36 22.14
C GLN A 477 1.06 0.82 21.24
N ARG A 478 0.86 2.14 21.14
CA ARG A 478 -0.14 2.78 20.29
C ARG A 478 0.43 4.04 19.64
N ILE A 479 -0.11 4.39 18.48
CA ILE A 479 0.21 5.65 17.80
C ILE A 479 -0.40 6.85 18.56
N SER A 480 -1.60 6.69 19.13
CA SER A 480 -2.25 7.74 19.93
C SER A 480 -1.40 8.15 21.14
N SER A 481 -0.83 7.17 21.85
CA SER A 481 0.08 7.41 22.96
C SER A 481 1.39 8.05 22.49
N ALA A 482 1.97 7.56 21.37
CA ALA A 482 3.22 8.10 20.83
C ALA A 482 3.09 9.56 20.37
N THR A 483 1.97 9.90 19.73
CA THR A 483 1.67 11.27 19.31
C THR A 483 1.41 12.18 20.51
N MET A 484 0.70 11.70 21.54
CA MET A 484 0.51 12.43 22.80
C MET A 484 1.85 12.74 23.48
N ASP A 485 2.72 11.73 23.64
CA ASP A 485 4.02 11.90 24.30
C ASP A 485 4.92 12.87 23.53
N HIS A 486 4.95 12.76 22.20
CA HIS A 486 5.71 13.69 21.35
C HIS A 486 5.22 15.14 21.50
N LEU A 487 3.90 15.36 21.48
CA LEU A 487 3.32 16.68 21.67
C LEU A 487 3.59 17.25 23.07
N LYS A 488 3.61 16.41 24.11
CA LYS A 488 3.96 16.82 25.48
C LYS A 488 5.44 17.20 25.60
N LEU A 489 6.34 16.39 25.04
CA LEU A 489 7.79 16.61 25.11
C LEU A 489 8.21 17.89 24.39
N TYR A 490 7.59 18.19 23.25
CA TYR A 490 7.93 19.34 22.42
C TYR A 490 6.95 20.51 22.53
N ALA A 491 6.11 20.54 23.57
CA ALA A 491 5.14 21.62 23.83
C ALA A 491 5.81 23.02 23.80
N ASN A 492 7.03 23.13 24.32
CA ASN A 492 7.77 24.39 24.37
C ASN A 492 8.45 24.79 23.04
N LYS A 493 8.66 23.83 22.13
CA LYS A 493 9.22 24.08 20.80
C LYS A 493 8.14 24.28 19.72
N MET A 494 6.87 24.29 20.10
CA MET A 494 5.71 24.19 19.20
C MET A 494 5.66 25.27 18.11
N HIS A 495 6.16 24.91 16.93
CA HIS A 495 5.91 25.60 15.67
C HIS A 495 5.17 24.69 14.65
N ASP A 496 5.00 23.39 14.91
CA ASP A 496 4.30 22.47 14.00
C ASP A 496 2.82 22.31 14.36
N ILE A 497 2.05 23.32 13.98
CA ILE A 497 0.58 23.36 14.01
C ILE A 497 -0.01 22.15 13.24
N SER A 498 0.66 21.72 12.19
CA SER A 498 0.22 20.61 11.31
C SER A 498 0.01 19.29 12.04
N LEU A 499 0.94 18.88 12.92
CA LEU A 499 0.81 17.61 13.64
C LEU A 499 -0.40 17.61 14.58
N ILE A 500 -0.69 18.75 15.22
CA ILE A 500 -1.81 18.91 16.14
C ILE A 500 -3.13 18.73 15.41
N HIS A 501 -3.32 19.41 14.28
CA HIS A 501 -4.54 19.31 13.48
C HIS A 501 -4.73 17.90 12.88
N LEU A 502 -3.67 17.29 12.35
CA LEU A 502 -3.72 15.92 11.84
C LEU A 502 -4.07 14.90 12.94
N ALA A 503 -3.54 15.07 14.16
CA ALA A 503 -3.91 14.23 15.30
C ALA A 503 -5.35 14.47 15.77
N ARG A 504 -5.80 15.74 15.80
CA ARG A 504 -7.18 16.13 16.15
C ARG A 504 -8.17 15.48 15.19
N THR A 505 -7.92 15.54 13.88
CA THR A 505 -8.81 14.94 12.88
C THR A 505 -8.83 13.42 12.93
N ALA A 506 -7.68 12.77 13.14
CA ALA A 506 -7.62 11.33 13.34
C ALA A 506 -8.47 10.90 14.55
N TYR A 507 -8.44 11.69 15.63
CA TYR A 507 -9.25 11.47 16.83
C TYR A 507 -10.75 11.71 16.62
N THR A 508 -11.16 12.80 15.97
CA THR A 508 -12.58 13.17 15.81
C THR A 508 -13.35 12.15 14.98
N ILE A 509 -12.75 11.65 13.88
CA ILE A 509 -13.38 10.61 13.05
C ILE A 509 -13.60 9.33 13.88
N ASN A 510 -12.64 8.94 14.69
CA ASN A 510 -12.74 7.73 15.49
C ASN A 510 -13.69 7.85 16.67
N LYS A 511 -13.91 9.05 17.21
CA LYS A 511 -14.97 9.30 18.21
C LYS A 511 -16.35 8.85 17.71
N SER A 512 -16.62 8.99 16.41
CA SER A 512 -17.89 8.57 15.79
C SER A 512 -18.05 7.06 15.66
N LYS A 513 -16.94 6.29 15.64
CA LYS A 513 -16.91 4.83 15.44
C LYS A 513 -16.75 4.02 16.75
N ARG A 514 -16.78 4.68 17.91
CA ARG A 514 -16.56 4.03 19.23
C ARG A 514 -17.64 3.00 19.56
N CYS A 515 -17.32 1.73 19.37
CA CYS A 515 -17.94 0.61 20.07
C CYS A 515 -16.88 -0.11 20.93
N SER A 516 -17.19 -0.25 22.23
CA SER A 516 -16.70 -1.30 23.15
C SER A 516 -15.24 -1.37 23.64
N TRP A 517 -14.41 -0.31 23.58
CA TRP A 517 -13.06 -0.36 24.19
C TRP A 517 -12.79 0.81 25.15
N LYS A 518 -12.22 0.50 26.32
CA LYS A 518 -11.83 1.48 27.34
C LYS A 518 -10.49 2.11 26.92
N ASP A 519 -10.55 3.30 26.35
CA ASP A 519 -9.36 4.14 26.18
C ASP A 519 -8.78 4.50 27.57
N PRO A 520 -7.45 4.61 27.73
CA PRO A 520 -6.88 5.20 28.93
C PRO A 520 -7.41 6.64 29.07
N LYS A 521 -7.93 6.97 30.26
CA LYS A 521 -8.62 8.25 30.52
C LYS A 521 -7.77 9.47 30.13
N ASP A 522 -6.46 9.37 30.33
CA ASP A 522 -5.49 10.44 30.11
C ASP A 522 -5.34 10.82 28.63
N GLU A 523 -5.39 9.85 27.70
CA GLU A 523 -5.36 10.14 26.25
C GLU A 523 -6.65 10.82 25.80
N LEU A 524 -7.78 10.37 26.35
CA LEU A 524 -9.10 10.89 25.99
C LEU A 524 -9.24 12.34 26.43
N GLU A 525 -8.79 12.68 27.64
CA GLU A 525 -8.77 14.05 28.16
C GLU A 525 -7.78 14.94 27.41
N PHE A 526 -6.58 14.43 27.10
CA PHE A 526 -5.56 15.18 26.35
C PHE A 526 -6.06 15.60 24.96
N PHE A 527 -6.58 14.67 24.15
CA PHE A 527 -7.06 14.99 22.80
C PHE A 527 -8.37 15.79 22.82
N GLN A 528 -9.19 15.68 23.87
CA GLN A 528 -10.35 16.57 24.07
C GLN A 528 -9.91 18.01 24.38
N ASN A 529 -8.91 18.18 25.24
CA ASN A 529 -8.36 19.49 25.55
C ASN A 529 -7.68 20.11 24.33
N LEU A 530 -6.92 19.33 23.56
CA LEU A 530 -6.37 19.76 22.27
C LEU A 530 -7.46 20.17 21.27
N ALA A 531 -8.60 19.46 21.24
CA ALA A 531 -9.71 19.81 20.36
C ALA A 531 -10.40 21.14 20.74
N ASN A 532 -10.12 21.68 21.93
CA ASN A 532 -10.68 22.93 22.43
C ASN A 532 -9.72 24.13 22.29
N ILE A 533 -8.46 23.92 21.85
CA ILE A 533 -7.52 25.00 21.59
C ILE A 533 -7.98 25.74 20.32
N SER A 534 -8.09 27.07 20.39
CA SER A 534 -8.55 27.93 19.29
C SER A 534 -7.52 28.07 18.18
N ASP A 535 -7.98 28.04 16.92
CA ASP A 535 -7.19 28.05 15.67
C ASP A 535 -6.48 29.40 15.36
N THR A 536 -6.27 30.25 16.37
CA THR A 536 -6.25 31.72 16.20
C THR A 536 -4.93 32.37 15.78
N ASN A 537 -3.85 31.64 15.49
CA ASN A 537 -2.54 32.27 15.22
C ASN A 537 -1.78 31.74 13.99
N ILE A 538 -2.49 31.26 12.96
CA ILE A 538 -1.82 30.61 11.81
C ILE A 538 -1.17 31.65 10.86
N ILE A 539 -1.72 32.86 10.72
CA ILE A 539 -1.53 33.62 9.47
C ILE A 539 -0.61 34.86 9.55
N LEU A 540 -0.08 35.21 10.72
CA LEU A 540 0.93 36.28 10.82
C LEU A 540 2.33 35.72 10.52
N GLY A 541 2.93 36.13 9.38
CA GLY A 541 4.30 35.77 8.99
C GLY A 541 4.72 36.29 7.61
N ASN A 542 6.01 36.21 7.30
CA ASN A 542 6.54 36.52 5.96
C ASN A 542 6.03 35.53 4.91
N ARG A 543 6.02 35.89 3.62
CA ARG A 543 5.50 35.05 2.52
C ARG A 543 6.10 33.63 2.49
N THR A 544 7.39 33.49 2.78
CA THR A 544 8.08 32.18 2.85
C THR A 544 7.65 31.34 4.06
N GLU A 545 7.32 31.97 5.19
CA GLU A 545 6.78 31.28 6.37
C GLU A 545 5.33 30.84 6.14
N LEU A 546 4.59 31.60 5.34
CA LEU A 546 3.22 31.26 4.96
C LEU A 546 3.18 30.05 4.03
N ASP A 547 4.06 30.01 3.02
CA ASP A 547 4.16 28.88 2.09
C ASP A 547 4.47 27.57 2.85
N THR A 548 5.40 27.61 3.81
CA THR A 548 5.74 26.42 4.61
C THR A 548 4.60 25.99 5.53
N LYS A 549 3.87 26.93 6.14
CA LYS A 549 2.67 26.65 6.95
C LYS A 549 1.54 26.03 6.13
N ILE A 550 1.38 26.44 4.87
CA ILE A 550 0.32 25.94 3.98
C ILE A 550 0.74 24.63 3.26
N GLY A 551 2.01 24.24 3.33
CA GLY A 551 2.50 22.97 2.77
C GLY A 551 3.07 23.08 1.35
N ILE A 552 3.58 24.26 0.98
CA ILE A 552 4.10 24.58 -0.35
C ILE A 552 5.63 24.72 -0.29
N GLY A 553 6.32 24.22 -1.31
CA GLY A 553 7.77 24.41 -1.49
C GLY A 553 8.68 23.43 -0.75
N ASN A 554 9.99 23.61 -0.93
CA ASN A 554 11.02 22.63 -0.54
C ASN A 554 11.03 22.30 0.96
N GLU A 555 10.78 23.30 1.81
CA GLU A 555 10.81 23.10 3.26
C GLU A 555 9.56 22.37 3.76
N ALA A 556 8.37 22.67 3.21
CA ALA A 556 7.17 21.89 3.48
C ALA A 556 7.33 20.42 3.05
N ARG A 557 7.97 20.18 1.90
CA ARG A 557 8.30 18.83 1.41
C ARG A 557 9.25 18.09 2.35
N ARG A 558 10.26 18.77 2.90
CA ARG A 558 11.14 18.20 3.94
C ARG A 558 10.40 17.86 5.24
N ARG A 559 9.26 18.52 5.51
CA ARG A 559 8.34 18.21 6.60
C ARG A 559 7.24 17.21 6.18
N GLY A 560 7.25 16.68 4.95
CA GLY A 560 6.25 15.71 4.49
C GLY A 560 4.81 16.22 4.49
N LEU A 561 4.60 17.54 4.40
CA LEU A 561 3.27 18.13 4.38
C LEU A 561 2.69 18.17 2.97
N PRO A 562 1.42 17.75 2.77
CA PRO A 562 0.77 17.89 1.49
C PRO A 562 0.39 19.36 1.23
N PRO A 563 0.28 19.78 -0.04
CA PRO A 563 -0.11 21.15 -0.38
C PRO A 563 -1.50 21.49 0.14
N PHE A 564 -1.63 22.65 0.78
CA PHE A 564 -2.88 23.13 1.38
C PHE A 564 -3.51 22.10 2.32
N TRP A 565 -2.71 21.39 3.11
CA TRP A 565 -3.18 20.35 4.03
C TRP A 565 -4.30 20.81 4.98
N MET A 566 -4.32 22.11 5.33
CA MET A 566 -5.41 22.73 6.11
C MET A 566 -6.77 22.65 5.42
N LEU A 567 -6.81 22.60 4.08
CA LEU A 567 -8.03 22.48 3.29
C LEU A 567 -8.37 20.99 3.10
N GLY A 568 -8.97 20.39 4.14
CA GLY A 568 -9.60 19.07 4.04
C GLY A 568 -8.74 17.86 4.46
N VAL A 569 -7.44 18.02 4.76
CA VAL A 569 -6.67 16.96 5.43
C VAL A 569 -6.79 17.10 6.96
N ALA A 570 -6.76 18.35 7.43
CA ALA A 570 -6.77 18.78 8.84
C ALA A 570 -8.09 19.36 9.36
#